data_AF-A0A167DM50-F1
#
_entry.id   AF-A0A167DM50-F1
#
_cell.length_a   1.000
_cell.length_b   1.000
_cell.length_c   1.000
_cell.angle_alpha   90.00
_cell.angle_beta   90.00
_cell.angle_gamma   90.00
#
_symmetry.space_group_name_H-M   'P 1'
#
loop_
_entity.id
_entity.type
_entity.pdbx_description
1 polymer ?
#
loop_
_entity_poly.entity_id
_entity_poly.type
_entity_poly.pdbx_seq_one_letter_code
_entity_poly.pdbx_strand_id
1 'polypeptide(L)'
;MNHLSIDDKKRLAQSYIDGTCTKEQERTWEAFLIDDSEAIDLHIQLLSSMELRMPILTDSVQFTNDVMSKLPTQLYESDMNSFEHKRRWYELPIFHYTVAACITILFMTTGMFDMLIPGKLDVIEQRQSQPVSDQMMDMTITWLDQLKR
;
A
#
# COMPACT_ATOMS: atom_id res chain seq x y z
N MET A 1 12.81 -9.08 8.56
CA MET A 1 12.39 -9.85 7.37
C MET A 1 13.46 -10.88 7.09
N ASN A 2 13.10 -12.14 6.91
CA ASN A 2 14.05 -13.22 6.69
C ASN A 2 14.79 -12.95 5.36
N HIS A 3 16.08 -12.60 5.44
CA HIS A 3 16.96 -12.57 4.28
C HIS A 3 17.22 -14.01 3.85
N LEU A 4 16.32 -14.56 3.03
CA LEU A 4 16.58 -15.79 2.32
C LEU A 4 17.58 -15.48 1.21
N SER A 5 18.61 -16.32 1.04
CA SER A 5 19.60 -16.15 -0.03
C SER A 5 18.91 -16.23 -1.40
N ILE A 6 19.47 -15.56 -2.40
CA ILE A 6 18.96 -15.60 -3.79
C ILE A 6 18.90 -17.06 -4.29
N ASP A 7 19.88 -17.88 -3.91
CA ASP A 7 19.90 -19.31 -4.25
C ASP A 7 18.75 -20.09 -3.61
N ASP A 8 18.39 -19.76 -2.37
CA ASP A 8 17.27 -20.39 -1.67
C ASP A 8 15.92 -19.98 -2.28
N LYS A 9 15.78 -18.69 -2.64
CA LYS A 9 14.61 -18.19 -3.39
C LYS A 9 14.47 -18.94 -4.72
N LYS A 10 15.57 -19.12 -5.45
CA LYS A 10 15.56 -19.85 -6.73
C LYS A 10 15.13 -21.31 -6.57
N ARG A 11 15.61 -22.00 -5.53
CA ARG A 11 15.19 -23.38 -5.23
C ARG A 11 13.71 -23.46 -4.89
N LEU A 12 13.22 -22.53 -4.05
CA LEU A 12 11.81 -22.45 -3.70
C LEU A 12 10.94 -22.19 -4.94
N ALA A 13 11.36 -21.24 -5.79
CA ALA A 13 10.70 -20.90 -7.04
C ALA A 13 10.63 -22.10 -8.00
N GLN A 14 11.72 -22.85 -8.11
CA GLN A 14 11.77 -24.04 -8.95
C GLN A 14 10.82 -25.13 -8.42
N SER A 15 10.84 -25.42 -7.12
CA SER A 15 9.92 -26.38 -6.51
C SER A 15 8.44 -25.97 -6.66
N TYR A 16 8.16 -24.67 -6.64
CA TYR A 16 6.83 -24.13 -6.90
C TYR A 16 6.37 -24.36 -8.33
N ILE A 17 7.21 -24.02 -9.32
CA ILE A 17 6.91 -24.23 -10.75
C ILE A 17 6.74 -25.73 -11.07
N ASP A 18 7.58 -26.59 -10.48
CA ASP A 18 7.50 -28.03 -10.67
C ASP A 18 6.31 -28.67 -9.92
N GLY A 19 5.58 -27.91 -9.08
CA GLY A 19 4.45 -28.40 -8.29
C GLY A 19 4.84 -29.39 -7.18
N THR A 20 6.10 -29.38 -6.76
CA THR A 20 6.65 -30.31 -5.74
C THR A 20 6.76 -29.70 -4.35
N CYS A 21 6.36 -28.44 -4.19
CA CYS A 21 6.43 -27.70 -2.94
C CYS A 21 5.36 -28.15 -1.92
N THR A 22 5.66 -27.94 -0.63
CA THR A 22 4.64 -28.04 0.44
C THR A 22 3.74 -26.80 0.45
N LYS A 23 2.54 -26.91 1.04
CA LYS A 23 1.60 -25.77 1.18
C LYS A 23 2.20 -24.56 1.90
N GLU A 24 3.16 -24.79 2.81
CA GLU A 24 3.84 -23.71 3.52
C GLU A 24 4.86 -23.00 2.63
N GLN A 25 5.60 -23.75 1.81
CA GLN A 25 6.55 -23.21 0.83
C GLN A 25 5.83 -22.44 -0.28
N GLU A 26 4.70 -22.95 -0.74
CA GLU A 26 3.79 -22.28 -1.68
C GLU A 26 3.37 -20.91 -1.15
N ARG A 27 2.75 -20.85 0.04
CA ARG A 27 2.35 -19.58 0.66
C ARG A 27 3.52 -18.61 0.85
N THR A 28 4.69 -19.14 1.20
CA THR A 28 5.89 -18.33 1.40
C THR A 28 6.36 -17.73 0.09
N TRP A 29 6.38 -18.52 -0.99
CA TRP A 29 6.76 -18.04 -2.32
C TRP A 29 5.75 -17.03 -2.86
N GLU A 30 4.45 -17.30 -2.71
CA GLU A 30 3.38 -16.37 -3.11
C GLU A 30 3.49 -15.02 -2.41
N ALA A 31 3.79 -15.01 -1.11
CA ALA A 31 4.05 -13.78 -0.37
C ALA A 31 5.25 -13.01 -0.96
N PHE A 32 6.33 -13.71 -1.32
CA PHE A 32 7.47 -13.09 -2.00
C PHE A 32 7.10 -12.55 -3.39
N LEU A 33 6.28 -13.26 -4.16
CA LEU A 33 5.82 -12.78 -5.47
C LEU A 33 4.97 -11.50 -5.38
N ILE A 34 4.34 -11.22 -4.24
CA ILE A 34 3.55 -9.99 -4.05
C ILE A 34 4.42 -8.84 -3.55
N ASP A 35 5.30 -9.11 -2.59
CA ASP A 35 6.02 -8.08 -1.85
C ASP A 35 7.42 -7.77 -2.42
N ASP A 36 8.01 -8.65 -3.25
CA ASP A 36 9.40 -8.56 -3.73
C ASP A 36 9.51 -8.66 -5.25
N SER A 37 9.94 -7.56 -5.89
CA SER A 37 10.15 -7.51 -7.35
C SER A 37 11.23 -8.47 -7.83
N GLU A 38 12.27 -8.73 -7.03
CA GLU A 38 13.34 -9.67 -7.38
C GLU A 38 12.80 -11.12 -7.48
N ALA A 39 11.83 -11.46 -6.63
CA ALA A 39 11.19 -12.77 -6.66
C ALA A 39 10.37 -12.98 -7.93
N ILE A 40 9.66 -11.94 -8.39
CA ILE A 40 8.93 -11.95 -9.66
C ILE A 40 9.88 -12.13 -10.84
N ASP A 41 10.97 -11.36 -10.89
CA ASP A 41 11.94 -11.43 -11.99
C ASP A 41 12.58 -12.82 -12.07
N LEU A 42 12.96 -13.40 -10.93
CA LEU A 42 13.47 -14.77 -10.85
C LEU A 42 12.43 -15.79 -11.31
N HIS A 43 11.16 -15.61 -10.93
CA HIS A 43 10.07 -16.50 -11.33
C HIS A 43 9.86 -16.50 -12.85
N ILE A 44 9.79 -15.32 -13.46
CA ILE A 44 9.62 -15.15 -14.90
C ILE A 44 10.81 -15.75 -15.66
N GLN A 45 12.03 -15.52 -15.16
CA GLN A 45 13.24 -16.08 -15.76
C GLN A 45 13.22 -17.62 -15.74
N LEU A 46 12.82 -18.22 -14.63
CA LEU A 46 12.68 -19.68 -14.52
C LEU A 46 11.60 -20.22 -15.46
N LEU A 47 10.43 -19.57 -15.53
CA LEU A 47 9.34 -19.98 -16.40
C LEU A 47 9.76 -19.93 -17.88
N SER A 48 10.43 -18.85 -18.29
CA SER A 48 10.98 -18.70 -19.65
C SER A 48 11.99 -19.79 -19.99
N SER A 49 12.82 -20.21 -19.02
CA SER A 49 13.76 -21.31 -19.23
C SER A 49 13.07 -22.68 -19.36
N MET A 50 11.86 -22.82 -18.79
CA MET A 50 11.08 -24.05 -18.84
C MET A 50 10.25 -24.17 -20.12
N GLU A 51 9.83 -23.04 -20.72
CA GLU A 51 9.11 -23.01 -21.99
C GLU A 51 9.82 -23.84 -23.07
N LEU A 52 11.14 -23.78 -23.14
CA LEU A 52 11.95 -24.54 -24.10
C LEU A 52 11.86 -26.08 -23.92
N ARG A 53 11.47 -26.54 -22.73
CA ARG A 53 11.37 -27.96 -22.36
C ARG A 53 9.92 -28.47 -22.35
N MET A 54 8.94 -27.59 -22.55
CA MET A 54 7.54 -27.99 -22.56
C MET A 54 7.18 -28.71 -23.87
N PRO A 55 6.29 -29.72 -23.82
CA PRO A 55 5.82 -30.40 -25.01
C PRO A 55 5.01 -29.44 -25.89
N ILE A 56 5.12 -29.60 -27.21
CA ILE A 56 4.29 -28.85 -28.16
C ILE A 56 2.84 -29.31 -28.00
N LEU A 57 1.93 -28.36 -27.83
CA LEU A 57 0.51 -28.63 -27.69
C LEU A 57 -0.10 -28.88 -29.08
N THR A 58 -0.23 -30.16 -29.47
CA THR A 58 -0.73 -30.55 -30.80
C THR A 58 -2.23 -30.26 -30.99
N ASP A 59 -3.04 -30.44 -29.95
CA ASP A 59 -4.48 -30.16 -29.96
C ASP A 59 -4.87 -29.36 -28.72
N SER A 60 -5.01 -28.04 -28.90
CA SER A 60 -5.38 -27.13 -27.82
C SER A 60 -6.80 -27.35 -27.32
N VAL A 61 -7.74 -27.72 -28.20
CA VAL A 61 -9.16 -27.88 -27.86
C VAL A 61 -9.35 -29.13 -27.02
N GLN A 62 -8.73 -30.24 -27.41
CA GLN A 62 -8.79 -31.47 -26.62
C GLN A 62 -8.13 -31.28 -25.26
N PHE A 63 -6.96 -30.63 -25.22
CA PHE A 63 -6.28 -30.33 -23.95
C PHE A 63 -7.16 -29.49 -23.01
N THR A 64 -7.77 -28.41 -23.52
CA THR A 64 -8.68 -27.59 -22.71
C THR A 64 -9.86 -28.39 -22.19
N ASN A 65 -10.49 -29.23 -23.02
CA ASN A 65 -11.61 -30.06 -22.59
C ASN A 65 -11.19 -31.07 -21.51
N ASP A 66 -10.02 -31.71 -21.65
CA ASP A 66 -9.50 -32.65 -20.67
C ASP A 66 -9.21 -31.97 -19.32
N VAL A 67 -8.55 -30.80 -19.35
CA VAL A 67 -8.30 -29.99 -18.15
C VAL A 67 -9.62 -29.60 -17.48
N MET A 68 -10.54 -28.98 -18.22
CA MET A 68 -11.84 -28.54 -17.68
C MET A 68 -12.67 -29.68 -17.11
N SER A 69 -12.57 -30.89 -17.68
CA SER A 69 -13.26 -32.08 -17.17
C SER A 69 -12.69 -32.59 -15.84
N LYS A 70 -11.40 -32.34 -15.58
CA LYS A 70 -10.69 -32.78 -14.38
C LYS A 70 -10.74 -31.76 -13.25
N LEU A 71 -11.17 -30.53 -13.51
CA LEU A 71 -11.38 -29.54 -12.46
C LEU A 71 -12.54 -30.01 -11.56
N PRO A 72 -12.38 -30.00 -10.23
CA PRO A 72 -13.48 -30.26 -9.33
C PRO A 72 -14.56 -29.21 -9.55
N THR A 73 -15.79 -29.66 -9.81
CA THR A 73 -16.96 -28.78 -10.03
C THR A 73 -17.34 -27.98 -8.77
N GLN A 74 -16.73 -28.30 -7.63
CA GLN A 74 -16.90 -27.62 -6.34
C GLN A 74 -15.66 -26.78 -5.99
N LEU A 75 -15.50 -25.63 -6.63
CA LEU A 75 -14.55 -24.60 -6.18
C LEU A 75 -15.19 -23.22 -6.27
N TYR A 76 -16.18 -22.97 -5.41
CA TYR A 76 -16.48 -21.63 -4.89
C TYR A 76 -17.41 -21.68 -3.67
N GLU A 77 -17.14 -22.54 -2.69
CA GLU A 77 -17.55 -22.23 -1.32
C GLU A 77 -16.36 -21.60 -0.63
N SER A 78 -16.52 -20.31 -0.35
CA SER A 78 -15.49 -19.40 0.10
C SER A 78 -14.80 -19.90 1.36
N ASP A 79 -13.50 -20.17 1.25
CA ASP A 79 -12.56 -20.12 2.36
C ASP A 79 -12.30 -18.64 2.77
N MET A 80 -13.37 -17.82 2.82
CA MET A 80 -13.34 -16.41 3.23
C MET A 80 -13.12 -16.24 4.75
N ASN A 81 -12.94 -17.33 5.50
CA ASN A 81 -12.75 -17.30 6.96
C ASN A 81 -11.29 -17.46 7.40
N SER A 82 -10.30 -17.47 6.50
CA SER A 82 -8.87 -17.62 6.87
C SER A 82 -8.00 -16.37 6.64
N PHE A 83 -8.59 -15.24 6.23
CA PHE A 83 -7.88 -13.96 6.05
C PHE A 83 -8.38 -12.81 6.96
N GLU A 84 -8.92 -13.15 8.13
CA GLU A 84 -9.00 -12.21 9.26
C GLU A 84 -7.71 -12.39 10.11
N HIS A 85 -6.93 -11.40 10.52
CA HIS A 85 -7.19 -9.97 10.66
C HIS A 85 -5.87 -9.28 11.10
N LYS A 86 -5.11 -8.61 10.20
CA LYS A 86 -4.16 -7.53 10.59
C LYS A 86 -3.39 -6.77 9.49
N ARG A 87 -3.88 -6.66 8.25
CA ARG A 87 -3.15 -5.86 7.24
C ARG A 87 -4.06 -4.84 6.56
N ARG A 88 -3.45 -3.70 6.21
CA ARG A 88 -3.88 -2.73 5.18
C ARG A 88 -4.76 -1.53 5.54
N TRP A 89 -4.57 -0.88 6.69
CA TRP A 89 -5.10 0.49 6.85
C TRP A 89 -4.33 1.52 6.00
N TYR A 90 -3.07 1.22 5.65
CA TYR A 90 -2.20 2.09 4.85
C TYR A 90 -2.30 1.89 3.34
N GLU A 91 -3.08 0.90 2.88
CA GLU A 91 -3.10 0.50 1.47
C GLU A 91 -4.46 0.76 0.82
N LEU A 92 -5.33 1.47 1.56
CA LEU A 92 -6.52 2.06 1.00
C LEU A 92 -6.10 3.27 0.15
N PRO A 93 -6.42 3.32 -1.15
CA PRO A 93 -6.05 4.42 -2.04
C PRO A 93 -6.56 5.79 -1.56
N ILE A 94 -7.58 5.80 -0.70
CA ILE A 94 -8.09 7.00 -0.02
C ILE A 94 -7.03 7.61 0.92
N PHE A 95 -6.17 6.81 1.55
CA PHE A 95 -5.13 7.32 2.45
C PHE A 95 -4.08 8.13 1.68
N HIS A 96 -3.60 7.63 0.55
CA HIS A 96 -2.67 8.35 -0.33
C HIS A 96 -3.30 9.63 -0.89
N TYR A 97 -4.57 9.57 -1.29
CA TYR A 97 -5.31 10.76 -1.73
C TYR A 97 -5.45 11.81 -0.63
N THR A 98 -5.70 11.38 0.62
CA THR A 98 -5.82 12.28 1.77
C THR A 98 -4.51 13.00 2.05
N VAL A 99 -3.39 12.28 2.05
CA VAL A 99 -2.06 12.89 2.24
C VAL A 99 -1.74 13.88 1.13
N ALA A 100 -1.98 13.52 -0.13
CA ALA A 100 -1.76 14.42 -1.27
C ALA A 100 -2.67 15.66 -1.23
N ALA A 101 -3.93 15.49 -0.85
CA ALA A 101 -4.87 16.59 -0.66
C ALA A 101 -4.42 17.52 0.47
N CYS A 102 -3.94 16.98 1.60
CA CYS A 102 -3.39 17.77 2.70
C CYS A 102 -2.17 18.59 2.26
N ILE A 103 -1.25 18.02 1.49
CA ILE A 103 -0.08 18.75 0.95
C ILE A 103 -0.54 19.89 0.03
N THR A 104 -1.55 19.64 -0.81
CA THR A 104 -2.13 20.66 -1.70
C THR A 104 -2.78 21.79 -0.90
N ILE A 105 -3.54 21.46 0.14
CA ILE A 105 -4.12 22.44 1.07
C ILE A 105 -3.03 23.22 1.78
N LEU A 106 -1.97 22.56 2.28
CA LEU A 106 -0.83 23.23 2.95
C LEU A 106 -0.09 24.19 2.01
N PHE A 107 0.13 23.82 0.75
CA PHE A 107 0.73 24.72 -0.22
C PHE A 107 -0.20 25.87 -0.62
N MET A 108 -1.50 25.60 -0.79
CA MET A 108 -2.50 26.65 -1.04
C MET A 108 -2.60 27.63 0.14
N THR A 109 -2.61 27.14 1.38
CA THR A 109 -2.70 27.99 2.57
C THR A 109 -1.40 28.74 2.84
N THR A 110 -0.24 28.18 2.49
CA THR A 110 1.06 28.89 2.62
C THR A 110 1.12 30.14 1.74
N GLY A 111 0.54 30.11 0.54
CA GLY A 111 0.40 31.31 -0.31
C GLY A 111 -0.69 32.29 0.18
N MET A 112 -1.75 31.77 0.82
CA MET A 112 -2.87 32.58 1.32
C MET A 112 -2.55 33.33 2.62
N PHE A 113 -1.55 32.91 3.40
CA PHE A 113 -1.09 33.62 4.60
C PHE A 113 -0.47 34.98 4.27
N ASP A 114 0.18 35.13 3.11
CA ASP A 114 0.73 36.42 2.65
C ASP A 114 -0.41 37.41 2.30
N MET A 115 -1.55 36.90 1.84
CA MET A 115 -2.74 37.69 1.50
C MET A 115 -3.58 38.09 2.72
N LEU A 116 -3.39 37.42 3.87
CA LEU A 116 -3.99 37.80 5.17
C LEU A 116 -3.21 38.91 5.89
N ILE A 117 -2.17 39.47 5.27
CA ILE A 117 -1.59 40.76 5.65
C ILE A 117 -2.07 41.85 4.66
N PRO A 118 -3.37 42.17 4.57
CA PRO A 118 -3.78 43.39 3.89
C PRO A 118 -3.39 44.58 4.78
N GLY A 119 -2.36 45.31 4.36
CA GLY A 119 -2.16 46.73 4.63
C GLY A 119 -2.43 47.22 6.06
N LYS A 120 -1.40 47.23 6.90
CA LYS A 120 -1.25 48.24 7.97
C LYS A 120 0.16 48.83 7.94
N LEU A 121 0.49 49.46 6.82
CA LEU A 121 1.58 50.44 6.75
C LEU A 121 1.07 51.87 6.53
N ASP A 122 -0.24 52.10 6.55
CA ASP A 122 -0.79 53.44 6.44
C ASP A 122 -1.99 53.58 7.38
N VAL A 123 -1.71 54.00 8.63
CA VAL A 123 -2.52 54.82 9.55
C VAL A 123 -1.72 54.83 10.86
N ILE A 124 -0.75 55.74 10.89
CA ILE A 124 -0.21 56.26 12.15
C ILE A 124 -1.29 57.21 12.67
N GLU A 125 -2.27 56.69 13.40
CA GLU A 125 -3.08 57.51 14.31
C GLU A 125 -3.38 56.73 15.60
N GLN A 126 -2.39 56.77 16.49
CA GLN A 126 -2.56 57.09 17.91
C GLN A 126 -3.91 56.71 18.56
N ARG A 127 -4.02 55.46 19.04
CA ARG A 127 -4.77 55.14 20.27
C ARG A 127 -4.29 53.82 20.89
N GLN A 128 -3.60 53.98 22.02
CA GLN A 128 -3.45 53.07 23.15
C GLN A 128 -3.51 51.55 22.87
N SER A 129 -2.30 51.02 22.76
CA SER A 129 -1.79 49.68 22.97
C SER A 129 -2.59 48.77 23.93
N GLN A 130 -3.13 47.69 23.39
CA GLN A 130 -2.88 46.35 23.93
C GLN A 130 -2.37 45.48 22.79
N PRO A 131 -1.21 44.81 22.95
CA PRO A 131 -0.66 43.98 21.88
C PRO A 131 -1.58 42.76 21.66
N VAL A 132 -1.79 42.43 20.39
CA VAL A 132 -2.65 41.30 19.95
C VAL A 132 -2.20 39.97 20.58
N SER A 133 -0.93 39.84 20.98
CA SER A 133 -0.42 38.69 21.73
C SER A 133 -1.08 38.50 23.10
N ASP A 134 -1.40 39.59 23.81
CA ASP A 134 -1.99 39.49 25.14
C ASP A 134 -3.43 38.98 25.07
N GLN A 135 -4.18 39.39 24.03
CA GLN A 135 -5.52 38.84 23.77
C GLN A 135 -5.48 37.36 23.36
N MET A 136 -4.50 36.96 22.56
CA MET A 136 -4.34 35.55 22.19
C MET A 136 -3.94 34.68 23.39
N MET A 137 -3.09 35.21 24.28
CA MET A 137 -2.68 34.53 25.51
C MET A 137 -3.89 34.29 26.44
N ASP A 138 -4.71 35.31 26.67
CA ASP A 138 -5.90 35.21 27.53
C ASP A 138 -6.94 34.22 26.99
N MET A 139 -7.12 34.18 25.65
CA MET A 139 -7.98 33.18 25.02
C MET A 139 -7.46 31.75 25.22
N THR A 140 -6.14 31.56 25.13
CA THR A 140 -5.52 30.24 25.28
C THR A 140 -5.61 29.73 26.72
N ILE A 141 -5.40 30.64 27.69
CA ILE A 141 -5.52 30.31 29.13
C ILE A 141 -6.98 29.99 29.48
N THR A 142 -7.95 30.76 28.96
CA THR A 142 -9.38 30.51 29.19
C THR A 142 -9.81 29.16 28.63
N TRP A 143 -9.31 28.78 27.45
CA TRP A 143 -9.61 27.49 26.84
C TRP A 143 -8.99 26.33 27.61
N LEU A 144 -7.75 26.49 28.11
CA LEU A 144 -7.08 25.52 28.95
C LEU A 144 -7.83 25.27 30.28
N ASP A 145 -8.39 26.33 30.86
CA ASP A 145 -9.11 26.26 32.13
C ASP A 145 -10.48 25.57 31.97
N GLN A 146 -11.14 25.72 30.81
CA GLN A 146 -12.35 24.96 30.47
C GLN A 146 -12.11 23.46 30.32
N LEU A 147 -10.89 23.06 29.89
CA LEU A 147 -10.53 21.67 29.66
C LEU A 147 -10.14 20.93 30.95
N LYS A 148 -9.83 21.68 32.01
CA LYS A 148 -9.44 21.14 33.32
C LYS A 148 -10.64 20.87 34.25
N ARG A 149 -11.86 21.26 33.86
CA ARG A 149 -13.11 20.98 34.58
C ARG A 149 -13.80 19.74 34.04
#